data_AF-A0A0X8H0E0-F1
#
_entry.id   AF-A0A0X8H0E0-F1
#
_cell.length_a   1.000
_cell.length_b   1.000
_cell.length_c   1.000
_cell.angle_alpha   90.00
_cell.angle_beta   90.00
_cell.angle_gamma   90.00
#
_symmetry.space_group_name_H-M   'P 1'
#
loop_
_entity.id
_entity.type
_entity.pdbx_description
1 polymer ?
#
loop_
_entity_poly.entity_id
_entity_poly.type
_entity_poly.pdbx_seq_one_letter_code
_entity_poly.pdbx_strand_id
1 'polypeptide(L)'
;MKQLIERHIQRKLQLIDTVYFSKEAPSIGELAKYLDVSESTIKSDLTQFNLLADNGSIIRVFDRDRRMDLYESIVNDSLISKVLRMLFMNPGRQAEYYSDTLSISRANFYKQVNLLNNRLKVYGARIIVNDGYHIIADDERAFRFFVFFSFVSTSTENSPIIVENVHYFQDILKKNNLGVSHFNRVDSWERSYMASILAIFIIRQSNKKTEIEITQEQIMKSPINVSTPDVNRIRTVLTSATYKSILEALIEYKEVLTDAPQSISSEQIVELLERYELEIQQTFQVEKRQLMIDTLIDIFSVVKNLSKYYPFDTKGSSITMRDFMNEYRIINVDVINRFNTFLQIATEVMGLDLMLYQEMLFYWIVISIGDYLFVPRKRILFISRYNEKHLDFCQQDLETVLRIMKIEPVIDLMPIKRFNTDTKIDRYDLILSDATLNIEDDSNIIYKPFSNSILIVEGIMKSINTKDDQ
;
A
#
# COMPACT_ATOMS: atom_id res chain seq x y z
N MET A 1 4.03 -4.68 -11.20
CA MET A 1 4.30 -6.14 -11.12
C MET A 1 3.26 -7.09 -11.71
N LYS A 2 2.10 -6.63 -12.18
CA LYS A 2 1.11 -7.49 -12.89
C LYS A 2 1.75 -8.35 -13.99
N GLN A 3 2.88 -7.92 -14.57
CA GLN A 3 3.62 -8.63 -15.62
C GLN A 3 4.23 -9.99 -15.21
N LEU A 4 4.36 -10.33 -13.92
CA LEU A 4 4.98 -11.59 -13.46
C LEU A 4 4.02 -12.76 -13.29
N ILE A 5 2.71 -12.53 -13.31
CA ILE A 5 1.68 -13.57 -13.26
C ILE A 5 1.00 -13.73 -14.62
N GLU A 6 0.33 -14.86 -14.85
CA GLU A 6 -0.34 -15.17 -16.10
C GLU A 6 -1.52 -14.20 -16.34
N ARG A 7 -1.83 -13.91 -17.61
CA ARG A 7 -2.92 -12.96 -17.96
C ARG A 7 -4.26 -13.36 -17.37
N HIS A 8 -4.56 -14.67 -17.33
CA HIS A 8 -5.82 -15.16 -16.76
C HIS A 8 -5.89 -14.96 -15.23
N ILE A 9 -4.76 -15.04 -14.52
CA ILE A 9 -4.69 -14.73 -13.08
C ILE A 9 -4.92 -13.22 -12.87
N GLN A 10 -4.23 -12.37 -13.65
CA GLN A 10 -4.42 -10.91 -13.58
C GLN A 10 -5.89 -10.52 -13.79
N ARG A 11 -6.55 -11.11 -14.79
CA ARG A 11 -7.97 -10.91 -15.08
C ARG A 11 -8.85 -11.30 -13.90
N LYS A 12 -8.64 -12.48 -13.31
CA LYS A 12 -9.40 -12.96 -12.15
C LYS A 12 -9.27 -12.02 -10.95
N LEU A 13 -8.06 -11.51 -10.69
CA LEU A 13 -7.84 -10.51 -9.63
C LEU A 13 -8.54 -9.19 -9.93
N GLN A 14 -8.47 -8.70 -11.18
CA GLN A 14 -9.20 -7.50 -11.61
C GLN A 14 -10.71 -7.66 -11.49
N LEU A 15 -11.25 -8.84 -11.82
CA LEU A 15 -12.68 -9.14 -11.66
C LEU A 15 -13.12 -8.96 -10.20
N ILE A 16 -12.38 -9.56 -9.25
CA ILE A 16 -12.71 -9.44 -7.83
C ILE A 16 -12.60 -8.01 -7.34
N ASP A 17 -11.53 -7.29 -7.71
CA ASP A 17 -11.38 -5.86 -7.38
C ASP A 17 -12.55 -5.04 -7.90
N THR A 18 -12.93 -5.23 -9.16
CA THR A 18 -14.03 -4.48 -9.77
C THR A 18 -15.34 -4.76 -9.07
N VAL A 19 -15.65 -6.02 -8.76
CA VAL A 19 -16.88 -6.35 -8.01
C VAL A 19 -16.84 -5.74 -6.62
N TYR A 20 -15.74 -5.90 -5.88
CA TYR A 20 -15.63 -5.44 -4.49
C TYR A 20 -15.75 -3.91 -4.33
N PHE A 21 -15.09 -3.13 -5.20
CA PHE A 21 -15.07 -1.67 -5.09
C PHE A 21 -16.22 -0.97 -5.84
N SER A 22 -17.04 -1.70 -6.60
CA SER A 22 -18.16 -1.12 -7.35
C SER A 22 -19.23 -0.51 -6.44
N LYS A 23 -19.77 0.68 -6.78
CA LYS A 23 -20.91 1.29 -6.06
C LYS A 23 -22.23 0.56 -6.30
N GLU A 24 -22.37 -0.07 -7.46
CA GLU A 24 -23.53 -0.88 -7.87
C GLU A 24 -23.04 -2.20 -8.46
N ALA A 25 -23.86 -3.24 -8.41
CA ALA A 25 -23.49 -4.54 -8.98
C ALA A 25 -23.36 -4.42 -10.51
N PRO A 26 -22.15 -4.60 -11.09
CA PRO A 26 -21.98 -4.49 -12.53
C PRO A 26 -22.69 -5.65 -13.22
N SER A 27 -23.13 -5.44 -14.46
CA SER A 27 -23.63 -6.52 -15.31
C SER A 27 -22.48 -7.40 -15.82
N ILE A 28 -22.80 -8.65 -16.19
CA ILE A 28 -21.83 -9.56 -16.81
C ILE A 28 -21.27 -8.95 -18.11
N GLY A 29 -22.09 -8.28 -18.90
CA GLY A 29 -21.68 -7.62 -20.14
C GLY A 29 -20.70 -6.46 -19.91
N GLU A 30 -20.92 -5.65 -18.87
CA GLU A 30 -19.97 -4.58 -18.49
C GLU A 30 -18.62 -5.14 -18.06
N LEU A 31 -18.62 -6.20 -17.24
CA LEU A 31 -17.39 -6.88 -16.81
C LEU A 31 -16.66 -7.52 -17.98
N ALA A 32 -17.38 -8.18 -18.89
CA ALA A 32 -16.82 -8.81 -20.07
C ALA A 32 -16.12 -7.79 -20.98
N LYS A 33 -16.77 -6.63 -21.21
CA LYS A 33 -16.20 -5.52 -21.96
C LYS A 33 -14.99 -4.91 -21.26
N TYR A 34 -15.06 -4.68 -19.95
CA TYR A 34 -13.98 -4.07 -19.17
C TYR A 34 -12.73 -4.96 -19.09
N LEU A 35 -12.91 -6.28 -18.97
CA LEU A 35 -11.83 -7.26 -18.83
C LEU A 35 -11.39 -7.89 -20.16
N ASP A 36 -11.97 -7.46 -21.28
CA ASP A 36 -11.70 -7.95 -22.64
C ASP A 36 -11.77 -9.48 -22.75
N VAL A 37 -12.91 -10.05 -22.32
CA VAL A 37 -13.19 -11.49 -22.40
C VAL A 37 -14.66 -11.76 -22.73
N SER A 38 -15.00 -13.00 -23.04
CA SER A 38 -16.39 -13.40 -23.26
C SER A 38 -17.20 -13.38 -21.96
N GLU A 39 -18.49 -13.09 -22.06
CA GLU A 39 -19.45 -13.21 -20.94
C GLU A 39 -19.44 -14.63 -20.33
N SER A 40 -19.22 -15.67 -21.15
CA SER A 40 -19.10 -17.05 -20.66
C SER A 40 -17.90 -17.25 -19.73
N THR A 41 -16.78 -16.56 -20.01
CA THR A 41 -15.58 -16.60 -19.17
C THR A 41 -15.85 -15.92 -17.83
N ILE A 42 -16.50 -14.75 -17.86
CA ILE A 42 -16.91 -14.04 -16.64
C ILE A 42 -17.87 -14.88 -15.79
N LYS A 43 -18.88 -15.48 -16.42
CA LYS A 43 -19.84 -16.35 -15.73
C LYS A 43 -19.15 -17.55 -15.07
N SER A 44 -18.21 -18.17 -15.77
CA SER A 44 -17.41 -19.28 -15.22
C SER A 44 -16.57 -18.83 -14.02
N ASP A 45 -15.86 -17.70 -14.13
CA ASP A 45 -15.03 -17.17 -13.04
C ASP A 45 -15.88 -16.80 -11.81
N LEU A 46 -17.00 -16.08 -12.00
CA LEU A 46 -17.88 -15.72 -10.89
C LEU A 46 -18.55 -16.94 -10.23
N THR A 47 -18.88 -17.97 -11.01
CA THR A 47 -19.39 -19.24 -10.46
C THR A 47 -18.32 -19.91 -9.61
N GLN A 48 -17.07 -19.97 -10.10
CA GLN A 48 -15.94 -20.52 -9.34
C GLN A 48 -15.75 -19.81 -7.99
N PHE A 49 -15.98 -18.50 -7.95
CA PHE A 49 -15.81 -17.69 -6.73
C PHE A 49 -17.06 -17.62 -5.84
N ASN A 50 -18.14 -18.31 -6.20
CA ASN A 50 -19.45 -18.23 -5.54
C ASN A 50 -19.96 -16.78 -5.45
N LEU A 51 -19.81 -16.01 -6.53
CA LEU A 51 -20.22 -14.61 -6.67
C LEU A 51 -21.40 -14.43 -7.63
N LEU A 52 -22.09 -15.53 -8.00
CA LEU A 52 -23.35 -15.50 -8.75
C LEU A 52 -24.47 -16.06 -7.88
N ALA A 53 -25.56 -15.31 -7.76
CA ALA A 53 -26.79 -15.78 -7.14
C ALA A 53 -27.59 -16.66 -8.11
N ASP A 54 -28.57 -17.40 -7.60
CA ASP A 54 -29.40 -18.32 -8.38
C ASP A 54 -30.18 -17.62 -9.51
N ASN A 55 -30.49 -16.34 -9.33
CA ASN A 55 -31.14 -15.49 -10.33
C ASN A 55 -30.17 -14.95 -11.41
N GLY A 56 -28.88 -15.32 -11.36
CA GLY A 56 -27.84 -14.85 -12.28
C GLY A 56 -27.26 -13.47 -11.96
N SER A 57 -27.71 -12.83 -10.87
CA SER A 57 -27.15 -11.54 -10.42
C SER A 57 -25.81 -11.73 -9.71
N ILE A 58 -24.95 -10.70 -9.78
CA ILE A 58 -23.63 -10.73 -9.14
C ILE A 58 -23.78 -10.40 -7.65
N ILE A 59 -23.22 -11.25 -6.81
CA ILE A 59 -23.16 -11.06 -5.36
C ILE A 59 -21.99 -10.13 -5.06
N ARG A 60 -22.29 -8.90 -4.61
CA ARG A 60 -21.28 -7.89 -4.23
C ARG A 60 -20.90 -7.93 -2.76
N VAL A 61 -21.82 -8.37 -1.90
CA VAL A 61 -21.63 -8.30 -0.43
C VAL A 61 -20.79 -9.49 0.02
N PHE A 62 -19.48 -9.37 -0.14
CA PHE A 62 -18.51 -10.19 0.55
C PHE A 62 -17.53 -9.29 1.29
N ASP A 63 -17.17 -9.69 2.50
CA ASP A 63 -16.26 -8.93 3.35
C ASP A 63 -14.80 -8.99 2.85
N ARG A 64 -13.95 -8.19 3.51
CA ARG A 64 -12.53 -8.09 3.22
C ARG A 64 -11.83 -9.44 3.35
N ASP A 65 -12.18 -10.24 4.36
CA ASP A 65 -11.53 -11.52 4.63
C ASP A 65 -11.79 -12.51 3.49
N ARG A 66 -13.05 -12.63 3.05
CA ARG A 66 -13.41 -13.45 1.89
C ARG A 66 -12.72 -12.96 0.61
N ARG A 67 -12.56 -11.65 0.42
CA ARG A 67 -11.79 -11.11 -0.71
C ARG A 67 -10.33 -11.56 -0.65
N MET A 68 -9.71 -11.48 0.52
CA MET A 68 -8.31 -11.89 0.72
C MET A 68 -8.13 -13.40 0.46
N ASP A 69 -9.05 -14.23 0.92
CA ASP A 69 -9.03 -15.69 0.67
C ASP A 69 -9.11 -16.01 -0.83
N LEU A 70 -10.00 -15.32 -1.56
CA LEU A 70 -10.11 -15.47 -3.02
C LEU A 70 -8.83 -15.00 -3.73
N TYR A 71 -8.25 -13.88 -3.27
CA TYR A 71 -6.97 -13.37 -3.77
C TYR A 71 -5.87 -14.42 -3.61
N GLU A 72 -5.75 -15.00 -2.42
CA GLU A 72 -4.78 -16.06 -2.13
C GLU A 72 -4.98 -17.27 -3.02
N SER A 73 -6.23 -17.75 -3.13
CA SER A 73 -6.59 -18.89 -3.98
C SER A 73 -6.23 -18.64 -5.45
N ILE A 74 -6.57 -17.48 -6.01
CA ILE A 74 -6.29 -17.14 -7.40
C ILE A 74 -4.79 -17.03 -7.64
N VAL A 75 -4.06 -16.33 -6.77
CA VAL A 75 -2.62 -16.17 -6.94
C VAL A 75 -1.89 -17.51 -6.79
N ASN A 76 -2.37 -18.38 -5.89
CA ASN A 76 -1.89 -19.74 -5.74
C ASN A 76 -2.13 -20.61 -6.97
N ASP A 77 -2.91 -20.20 -7.97
CA ASP A 77 -3.01 -20.91 -9.25
C ASP A 77 -1.88 -20.54 -10.24
N SER A 78 -1.11 -19.48 -9.96
CA SER A 78 -0.02 -19.02 -10.84
C SER A 78 1.16 -19.99 -10.86
N LEU A 79 1.33 -20.71 -11.98
CA LEU A 79 2.47 -21.60 -12.18
C LEU A 79 3.78 -20.82 -12.32
N ILE A 80 3.76 -19.65 -12.96
CA ILE A 80 4.96 -18.82 -13.09
C ILE A 80 5.44 -18.33 -11.73
N SER A 81 4.54 -17.87 -10.85
CA SER A 81 4.89 -17.48 -9.49
C SER A 81 5.46 -18.66 -8.69
N LYS A 82 4.82 -19.84 -8.76
CA LYS A 82 5.31 -21.07 -8.12
C LYS A 82 6.71 -21.46 -8.62
N VAL A 83 6.95 -21.39 -9.93
CA VAL A 83 8.27 -21.69 -10.51
C VAL A 83 9.32 -20.69 -10.03
N LEU A 84 9.02 -19.39 -10.02
CA LEU A 84 9.92 -18.36 -9.49
C LEU A 84 10.28 -18.64 -8.03
N ARG A 85 9.28 -18.90 -7.18
CA ARG A 85 9.48 -19.23 -5.74
C ARG A 85 10.33 -20.47 -5.57
N MET A 86 10.05 -21.53 -6.32
CA MET A 86 10.81 -22.78 -6.25
C MET A 86 12.26 -22.60 -6.66
N LEU A 87 12.53 -21.89 -7.76
CA LEU A 87 13.88 -21.58 -8.23
C LEU A 87 14.64 -20.70 -7.24
N PHE A 88 13.95 -19.76 -6.59
CA PHE A 88 14.53 -18.87 -5.59
C PHE A 88 14.88 -19.60 -4.29
N MET A 89 13.95 -20.42 -3.76
CA MET A 89 14.11 -21.13 -2.49
C MET A 89 15.04 -22.34 -2.59
N ASN A 90 15.08 -23.00 -3.76
CA ASN A 90 15.84 -24.23 -3.96
C ASN A 90 16.74 -24.11 -5.20
N PRO A 91 17.75 -23.22 -5.21
CA PRO A 91 18.63 -23.05 -6.36
C PRO A 91 19.52 -24.28 -6.60
N GLY A 92 19.90 -24.52 -7.86
CA GLY A 92 20.82 -25.60 -8.25
C GLY A 92 20.20 -27.00 -8.30
N ARG A 93 18.87 -27.12 -8.29
CA ARG A 93 18.21 -28.41 -8.50
C ARG A 93 18.02 -28.67 -10.00
N GLN A 94 17.81 -29.93 -10.35
CA GLN A 94 17.55 -30.36 -11.72
C GLN A 94 16.07 -30.17 -12.09
N ALA A 95 15.76 -30.18 -13.38
CA ALA A 95 14.39 -30.02 -13.88
C ALA A 95 13.40 -31.02 -13.26
N GLU A 96 13.87 -32.25 -13.01
CA GLU A 96 13.10 -33.35 -12.41
C GLU A 96 12.58 -33.00 -11.01
N TYR A 97 13.45 -32.46 -10.14
CA TYR A 97 13.05 -32.01 -8.81
C TYR A 97 11.90 -30.99 -8.87
N TYR A 98 12.00 -30.00 -9.75
CA TYR A 98 10.97 -28.95 -9.85
C TYR A 98 9.69 -29.46 -10.49
N SER A 99 9.79 -30.28 -11.54
CA SER A 99 8.63 -30.85 -12.21
C SER A 99 7.82 -31.74 -11.28
N ASP A 100 8.52 -32.56 -10.48
CA ASP A 100 7.88 -33.48 -9.54
C ASP A 100 7.24 -32.72 -8.38
N THR A 101 7.96 -31.74 -7.80
CA THR A 101 7.43 -30.92 -6.70
C THR A 101 6.20 -30.11 -7.13
N LEU A 102 6.18 -29.60 -8.37
CA LEU A 102 5.06 -28.84 -8.90
C LEU A 102 3.97 -29.71 -9.52
N SER A 103 4.17 -31.03 -9.60
CA SER A 103 3.25 -31.97 -10.26
C SER A 103 2.93 -31.57 -11.71
N ILE A 104 3.94 -31.13 -12.47
CA ILE A 104 3.82 -30.78 -13.89
C ILE A 104 4.82 -31.57 -14.73
N SER A 105 4.55 -31.73 -16.03
CA SER A 105 5.52 -32.35 -16.92
C SER A 105 6.80 -31.51 -17.05
N ARG A 106 7.95 -32.14 -17.27
CA ARG A 106 9.21 -31.44 -17.55
C ARG A 106 9.05 -30.46 -18.70
N ALA A 107 8.35 -30.85 -19.77
CA ALA A 107 8.07 -29.98 -20.91
C ALA A 107 7.28 -28.71 -20.52
N ASN A 108 6.30 -28.83 -19.61
CA ASN A 108 5.60 -27.66 -19.08
C ASN A 108 6.52 -26.80 -18.21
N PHE A 109 7.33 -27.41 -17.34
CA PHE A 109 8.34 -26.70 -16.56
C PHE A 109 9.29 -25.87 -17.44
N TYR A 110 9.83 -26.45 -18.52
CA TYR A 110 10.67 -25.73 -19.49
C TYR A 110 9.94 -24.53 -20.12
N LYS A 111 8.64 -24.68 -20.47
CA LYS A 111 7.83 -23.57 -20.98
C LYS A 111 7.70 -22.45 -19.94
N GLN A 112 7.44 -22.80 -18.68
CA GLN A 112 7.34 -21.80 -17.59
C GLN A 112 8.68 -21.10 -17.34
N VAL A 113 9.80 -21.83 -17.35
CA VAL A 113 11.14 -21.25 -17.24
C VAL A 113 11.41 -20.25 -18.36
N ASN A 114 11.08 -20.58 -19.61
CA ASN A 114 11.26 -19.66 -20.74
C ASN A 114 10.40 -18.40 -20.60
N LEU A 115 9.13 -18.55 -20.20
CA LEU A 115 8.23 -17.42 -19.94
C LEU A 115 8.76 -16.53 -18.81
N LEU A 116 9.22 -17.14 -17.73
CA LEU A 116 9.80 -16.43 -16.59
C LEU A 116 11.09 -15.70 -17.00
N ASN A 117 11.96 -16.33 -17.77
CA ASN A 117 13.21 -15.72 -18.24
C ASN A 117 12.94 -14.47 -19.10
N ASN A 118 11.93 -14.53 -19.97
CA ASN A 118 11.51 -13.37 -20.76
C ASN A 118 11.01 -12.20 -19.89
N ARG A 119 10.34 -12.50 -18.78
CA ARG A 119 9.84 -11.50 -17.83
C ARG A 119 10.94 -10.92 -16.95
N LEU A 120 11.89 -11.74 -16.52
CA LEU A 120 13.03 -11.34 -15.69
C LEU A 120 14.01 -10.42 -16.43
N LYS A 121 14.06 -10.48 -17.77
CA LYS A 121 14.98 -9.69 -18.59
C LYS A 121 14.88 -8.18 -18.34
N VAL A 122 13.68 -7.65 -18.10
CA VAL A 122 13.46 -6.22 -17.80
C VAL A 122 14.10 -5.80 -16.49
N TYR A 123 14.31 -6.74 -15.58
CA TYR A 123 14.90 -6.55 -14.25
C TYR A 123 16.39 -6.93 -14.21
N GLY A 124 17.05 -7.08 -15.37
CA GLY A 124 18.46 -7.47 -15.43
C GLY A 124 18.72 -8.87 -14.86
N ALA A 125 17.72 -9.75 -14.85
CA ALA A 125 17.83 -11.08 -14.27
C ALA A 125 17.54 -12.17 -15.32
N ARG A 126 18.15 -13.33 -15.12
CA ARG A 126 17.97 -14.49 -16.00
C ARG A 126 18.18 -15.81 -15.27
N ILE A 127 17.56 -16.85 -15.83
CA ILE A 127 17.75 -18.22 -15.39
C ILE A 127 18.88 -18.84 -16.21
N ILE A 128 19.85 -19.43 -15.52
CA ILE A 128 20.91 -20.23 -16.13
C ILE A 128 20.82 -21.68 -15.67
N VAL A 129 21.29 -22.58 -16.53
CA VAL A 129 21.43 -24.00 -16.22
C VAL A 129 22.91 -24.31 -16.13
N ASN A 130 23.43 -24.38 -14.91
CA ASN A 130 24.81 -24.73 -14.61
C ASN A 130 24.82 -25.47 -13.28
N ASP A 131 25.05 -26.79 -13.31
CA ASP A 131 24.83 -27.71 -12.19
C ASP A 131 23.41 -27.64 -11.60
N GLY A 132 22.41 -27.44 -12.47
CA GLY A 132 21.02 -27.19 -12.10
C GLY A 132 20.59 -25.77 -12.41
N TYR A 133 19.35 -25.43 -12.05
CA TYR A 133 18.76 -24.13 -12.38
C TYR A 133 19.09 -23.09 -11.33
N HIS A 134 19.59 -21.93 -11.75
CA HIS A 134 19.87 -20.79 -10.90
C HIS A 134 19.31 -19.51 -11.51
N ILE A 135 18.83 -18.60 -10.66
CA ILE A 135 18.55 -17.22 -11.08
C ILE A 135 19.78 -16.38 -10.75
N ILE A 136 20.30 -15.69 -11.74
CA ILE A 136 21.40 -14.72 -11.64
C ILE A 136 20.93 -13.36 -12.12
N ALA A 137 21.55 -12.29 -11.63
CA ALA A 137 21.23 -10.93 -12.00
C ALA A 137 22.49 -10.11 -12.27
N ASP A 138 22.34 -9.08 -13.11
CA ASP A 138 23.39 -8.12 -13.41
C ASP A 138 23.69 -7.24 -12.19
N ASP A 139 22.63 -6.85 -11.45
CA ASP A 139 22.71 -6.24 -10.12
C ASP A 139 21.93 -7.09 -9.11
N GLU A 140 22.66 -7.78 -8.24
CA GLU A 140 22.10 -8.68 -7.25
C GLU A 140 21.31 -7.92 -6.16
N ARG A 141 21.67 -6.67 -5.82
CA ARG A 141 20.90 -5.88 -4.85
C ARG A 141 19.55 -5.49 -5.43
N ALA A 142 19.55 -5.00 -6.67
CA ALA A 142 18.32 -4.71 -7.41
C ALA A 142 17.42 -5.95 -7.51
N PHE A 143 18.01 -7.11 -7.81
CA PHE A 143 17.28 -8.36 -7.90
C PHE A 143 16.63 -8.78 -6.57
N ARG A 144 17.30 -8.58 -5.43
CA ARG A 144 16.72 -8.87 -4.11
C ARG A 144 15.45 -8.03 -3.85
N PHE A 145 15.46 -6.74 -4.19
CA PHE A 145 14.25 -5.91 -4.08
C PHE A 145 13.15 -6.32 -5.07
N PHE A 146 13.53 -6.68 -6.29
CA PHE A 146 12.60 -7.24 -7.25
C PHE A 146 11.89 -8.49 -6.71
N VAL A 147 12.64 -9.45 -6.17
CA VAL A 147 12.06 -10.67 -5.60
C VAL A 147 11.13 -10.33 -4.45
N PHE A 148 11.55 -9.40 -3.59
CA PHE A 148 10.75 -8.94 -2.47
C PHE A 148 9.40 -8.42 -2.92
N PHE A 149 9.39 -7.44 -3.83
CA PHE A 149 8.17 -6.88 -4.38
C PHE A 149 7.34 -7.95 -5.10
N SER A 150 7.98 -8.84 -5.86
CA SER A 150 7.31 -9.94 -6.55
C SER A 150 6.58 -10.86 -5.56
N PHE A 151 7.19 -11.15 -4.41
CA PHE A 151 6.59 -12.01 -3.41
C PHE A 151 5.47 -11.32 -2.64
N VAL A 152 5.61 -10.05 -2.28
CA VAL A 152 4.52 -9.29 -1.64
C VAL A 152 3.32 -9.12 -2.58
N SER A 153 3.54 -9.02 -3.89
CA SER A 153 2.45 -8.90 -4.86
C SER A 153 1.79 -10.21 -5.23
N THR A 154 2.46 -11.34 -4.99
CA THR A 154 2.01 -12.69 -5.38
C THR A 154 1.90 -13.65 -4.20
N SER A 155 1.92 -13.13 -2.98
CA SER A 155 1.40 -13.80 -1.81
C SER A 155 0.45 -12.78 -1.21
N THR A 156 -0.72 -13.22 -0.77
CA THR A 156 -1.32 -12.54 0.37
C THR A 156 -0.23 -12.49 1.43
N GLU A 157 -0.18 -11.43 2.23
CA GLU A 157 0.91 -11.15 3.16
C GLU A 157 1.04 -12.20 4.29
N ASN A 158 0.37 -13.35 4.11
CA ASN A 158 0.22 -14.57 4.88
C ASN A 158 1.10 -15.74 4.39
N SER A 159 2.03 -15.55 3.44
CA SER A 159 2.92 -16.64 2.96
C SER A 159 3.51 -17.45 4.13
N PRO A 160 3.08 -18.71 4.37
CA PRO A 160 3.31 -19.39 5.65
C PRO A 160 4.79 -19.48 6.03
N ILE A 161 5.66 -19.74 5.05
CA ILE A 161 7.11 -19.91 5.27
C ILE A 161 7.75 -18.66 5.88
N ILE A 162 7.34 -17.45 5.45
CA ILE A 162 7.94 -16.20 5.93
C ILE A 162 7.14 -15.67 7.13
N VAL A 163 5.82 -15.82 7.14
CA VAL A 163 4.93 -15.26 8.17
C VAL A 163 4.99 -16.04 9.47
N GLU A 164 4.97 -17.38 9.42
CA GLU A 164 5.06 -18.22 10.62
C GLU A 164 6.42 -18.11 11.33
N ASN A 165 7.45 -17.67 10.59
CA ASN A 165 8.83 -17.59 11.06
C ASN A 165 9.38 -16.16 11.10
N VAL A 166 8.50 -15.17 10.91
CA VAL A 166 8.87 -13.76 10.75
C VAL A 166 9.61 -13.24 11.99
N HIS A 167 9.23 -13.74 13.17
CA HIS A 167 9.78 -13.35 14.46
C HIS A 167 11.28 -13.63 14.58
N TYR A 168 11.80 -14.69 13.94
CA TYR A 168 13.25 -14.96 13.96
C TYR A 168 14.06 -13.85 13.30
N PHE A 169 13.55 -13.30 12.19
CA PHE A 169 14.18 -12.20 11.47
C PHE A 169 13.95 -10.86 12.19
N GLN A 170 12.76 -10.65 12.75
CA GLN A 170 12.45 -9.45 13.53
C GLN A 170 13.32 -9.32 14.78
N ASP A 171 13.54 -10.42 15.50
CA ASP A 171 14.37 -10.46 16.70
C ASP A 171 15.81 -10.00 16.40
N ILE A 172 16.40 -10.50 15.32
CA ILE A 172 17.78 -10.14 14.95
C ILE A 172 17.87 -8.71 14.39
N LEU A 173 16.87 -8.22 13.66
CA LEU A 173 16.79 -6.82 13.24
C LEU A 173 16.71 -5.89 14.46
N LYS A 174 15.81 -6.19 15.40
CA LYS A 174 15.63 -5.42 16.64
C LYS A 174 16.90 -5.42 17.49
N LYS A 175 17.52 -6.58 17.68
CA LYS A 175 18.79 -6.73 18.42
C LYS A 175 19.90 -5.83 17.87
N ASN A 176 19.90 -5.60 16.56
CA ASN A 176 20.91 -4.78 15.88
C ASN A 176 20.45 -3.34 15.60
N ASN A 177 19.29 -2.92 16.11
CA ASN A 177 18.69 -1.61 15.84
C ASN A 177 18.54 -1.31 14.33
N LEU A 178 18.26 -2.34 13.52
CA LEU A 178 18.08 -2.23 12.06
C LEU A 178 16.61 -2.02 11.67
N GLY A 179 15.86 -1.32 12.53
CA GLY A 179 14.51 -0.89 12.23
C GLY A 179 14.51 0.54 11.68
N VAL A 180 13.49 0.89 10.91
CA VAL A 180 13.18 2.30 10.65
C VAL A 180 12.48 2.84 11.90
N SER A 181 13.08 3.85 12.53
CA SER A 181 12.66 4.56 13.75
C SER A 181 11.14 4.75 13.90
N HIS A 182 10.45 5.05 12.81
CA HIS A 182 9.02 5.38 12.80
C HIS A 182 8.07 4.19 12.57
N PHE A 183 8.58 3.00 12.23
CA PHE A 183 7.79 1.77 12.04
C PHE A 183 7.68 0.90 13.31
N ASN A 184 7.93 1.50 14.48
CA ASN A 184 8.07 0.78 15.75
C ASN A 184 6.74 0.40 16.45
N ARG A 185 5.56 0.69 15.87
CA ARG A 185 4.28 0.24 16.43
C ARG A 185 4.21 -1.30 16.47
N VAL A 186 3.56 -1.85 17.49
CA VAL A 186 3.81 -3.22 17.98
C VAL A 186 3.24 -4.32 17.09
N ASP A 187 2.26 -4.02 16.23
CA ASP A 187 1.49 -5.02 15.45
C ASP A 187 1.39 -4.67 13.95
N SER A 188 2.51 -4.40 13.31
CA SER A 188 2.52 -3.64 12.07
C SER A 188 3.08 -4.44 10.87
N TRP A 189 2.39 -4.34 9.74
CA TRP A 189 2.74 -4.97 8.45
C TRP A 189 4.19 -4.70 8.03
N GLU A 190 4.74 -3.54 8.41
CA GLU A 190 6.09 -3.10 8.12
C GLU A 190 7.14 -4.01 8.77
N ARG A 191 6.84 -4.62 9.93
CA ARG A 191 7.77 -5.58 10.54
C ARG A 191 7.88 -6.84 9.71
N SER A 192 6.78 -7.32 9.15
CA SER A 192 6.78 -8.46 8.23
C SER A 192 7.45 -8.12 6.90
N TYR A 193 7.24 -6.90 6.41
CA TYR A 193 7.91 -6.34 5.23
C TYR A 193 9.45 -6.39 5.39
N MET A 194 9.97 -5.80 6.47
CA MET A 194 11.42 -5.71 6.72
C MET A 194 12.05 -7.09 6.96
N ALA A 195 11.38 -7.95 7.72
CA ALA A 195 11.81 -9.34 7.92
C ALA A 195 11.86 -10.13 6.61
N SER A 196 10.89 -9.94 5.71
CA SER A 196 10.86 -10.60 4.40
C SER A 196 12.02 -10.16 3.51
N ILE A 197 12.37 -8.87 3.51
CA ILE A 197 13.55 -8.36 2.80
C ILE A 197 14.81 -9.02 3.35
N LEU A 198 14.99 -9.05 4.67
CA LEU A 198 16.15 -9.69 5.29
C LEU A 198 16.23 -11.18 4.93
N ALA A 199 15.12 -11.91 4.96
CA ALA A 199 15.09 -13.32 4.58
C ALA A 199 15.57 -13.52 3.14
N ILE A 200 15.14 -12.67 2.20
CA ILE A 200 15.61 -12.69 0.81
C ILE A 200 17.12 -12.44 0.72
N PHE A 201 17.63 -11.46 1.46
CA PHE A 201 19.06 -11.17 1.51
C PHE A 201 19.84 -12.39 2.03
N ILE A 202 19.38 -13.03 3.11
CA ILE A 202 20.02 -14.23 3.67
C ILE A 202 20.00 -15.38 2.66
N ILE A 203 18.88 -15.63 1.99
CA ILE A 203 18.77 -16.72 1.00
C ILE A 203 19.81 -16.53 -0.11
N ARG A 204 19.91 -15.30 -0.65
CA ARG A 204 20.81 -14.99 -1.75
C ARG A 204 22.27 -14.94 -1.33
N GLN A 205 22.57 -14.41 -0.15
CA GLN A 205 23.91 -14.42 0.43
C GLN A 205 24.40 -15.83 0.79
N SER A 206 23.48 -16.76 1.07
CA SER A 206 23.84 -18.15 1.39
C SER A 206 24.20 -18.98 0.16
N ASN A 207 24.01 -18.46 -1.04
CA ASN A 207 24.32 -19.14 -2.30
C ASN A 207 25.58 -18.53 -2.94
N LYS A 208 26.61 -19.36 -3.14
CA LYS A 208 27.90 -18.97 -3.70
C LYS A 208 27.86 -18.30 -5.07
N LYS A 209 26.83 -18.57 -5.88
CA LYS A 209 26.70 -17.94 -7.21
C LYS A 209 26.09 -16.53 -7.15
N THR A 210 25.59 -16.11 -5.99
CA THR A 210 24.73 -14.93 -5.82
C THR A 210 25.08 -14.15 -4.54
N GLU A 211 26.13 -14.56 -3.83
CA GLU A 211 26.65 -13.83 -2.69
C GLU A 211 27.34 -12.57 -3.17
N ILE A 212 27.10 -11.46 -2.47
CA ILE A 212 27.82 -10.21 -2.70
C ILE A 212 29.02 -10.22 -1.78
N GLU A 213 30.19 -9.86 -2.31
CA GLU A 213 31.40 -9.76 -1.49
C GLU A 213 31.30 -8.56 -0.55
N ILE A 214 31.46 -8.83 0.76
CA ILE A 214 31.52 -7.81 1.80
C ILE A 214 32.97 -7.64 2.25
N THR A 215 33.46 -6.41 2.18
CA THR A 215 34.83 -6.07 2.54
C THR A 215 35.01 -6.08 4.06
N GLN A 216 36.25 -6.31 4.51
CA GLN A 216 36.59 -6.22 5.94
C GLN A 216 36.30 -4.83 6.52
N GLU A 217 36.45 -3.77 5.73
CA GLU A 217 36.13 -2.41 6.13
C GLU A 217 34.64 -2.25 6.46
N GLN A 218 33.75 -2.80 5.63
CA GLN A 218 32.31 -2.78 5.87
C GLN A 218 31.93 -3.54 7.15
N ILE A 219 32.57 -4.70 7.38
CA ILE A 219 32.36 -5.48 8.60
C ILE A 219 32.80 -4.69 9.84
N MET A 220 33.97 -4.03 9.79
CA MET A 220 34.46 -3.23 10.92
C MET A 220 33.61 -1.99 11.19
N LYS A 221 33.06 -1.35 10.14
CA LYS A 221 32.21 -0.16 10.25
C LYS A 221 30.78 -0.46 10.70
N SER A 222 30.33 -1.70 10.56
CA SER A 222 28.96 -2.13 10.86
C SER A 222 28.97 -3.07 12.06
N PRO A 223 28.89 -2.56 13.31
CA PRO A 223 28.83 -3.40 14.50
C PRO A 223 27.51 -4.17 14.54
N ILE A 224 27.50 -5.36 13.94
CA ILE A 224 26.37 -6.29 13.92
C ILE A 224 26.68 -7.47 14.86
N ASN A 225 25.76 -7.72 15.78
CA ASN A 225 25.79 -8.83 16.73
C ASN A 225 24.88 -9.97 16.25
N VAL A 226 25.51 -11.05 15.79
CA VAL A 226 24.87 -12.34 15.50
C VAL A 226 25.34 -13.36 16.53
N SER A 227 24.43 -14.06 17.18
CA SER A 227 24.76 -15.11 18.15
C SER A 227 24.46 -16.50 17.59
N THR A 228 25.09 -17.54 18.15
CA THR A 228 24.81 -18.94 17.75
C THR A 228 23.33 -19.33 17.87
N PRO A 229 22.58 -18.92 18.93
CA PRO A 229 21.13 -19.11 18.97
C PRO A 229 20.39 -18.49 17.79
N ASP A 230 20.78 -17.29 17.34
CA ASP A 230 20.14 -16.62 16.20
C ASP A 230 20.33 -17.43 14.91
N VAL A 231 21.57 -17.89 14.68
CA VAL A 231 21.90 -18.74 13.51
C VAL A 231 21.10 -20.03 13.55
N ASN A 232 21.02 -20.69 14.70
CA ASN A 232 20.28 -21.95 14.83
C ASN A 232 18.78 -21.76 14.54
N ARG A 233 18.16 -20.69 15.06
CA ARG A 233 16.76 -20.36 14.78
C ARG A 233 16.53 -20.11 13.28
N ILE A 234 17.32 -19.24 12.66
CA ILE A 234 17.20 -18.95 11.22
C ILE A 234 17.40 -20.21 10.37
N ARG A 235 18.33 -21.09 10.74
CA ARG A 235 18.60 -22.35 10.02
C ARG A 235 17.47 -23.37 10.09
N THR A 236 16.55 -23.26 11.05
CA THR A 236 15.35 -24.12 11.07
C THR A 236 14.46 -23.88 9.85
N VAL A 237 14.54 -22.68 9.26
CA VAL A 237 13.73 -22.25 8.11
C VAL A 237 14.59 -22.15 6.85
N LEU A 238 15.77 -21.54 6.98
CA LEU A 238 16.73 -21.33 5.89
C LEU A 238 17.93 -22.26 6.09
N THR A 239 17.78 -23.53 5.70
CA THR A 239 18.74 -24.59 6.03
C THR A 239 20.17 -24.36 5.52
N SER A 240 20.32 -23.60 4.42
CA SER A 240 21.61 -23.22 3.83
C SER A 240 22.28 -22.02 4.51
N ALA A 241 21.59 -21.32 5.42
CA ALA A 241 22.13 -20.15 6.09
C ALA A 241 23.31 -20.52 7.00
N THR A 242 24.34 -19.68 6.94
CA THR A 242 25.54 -19.79 7.77
C THR A 242 25.69 -18.54 8.62
N TYR A 243 26.53 -18.59 9.65
CA TYR A 243 26.87 -17.38 10.43
C TYR A 243 27.35 -16.25 9.50
N LYS A 244 28.24 -16.57 8.56
CA LYS A 244 28.80 -15.62 7.59
C LYS A 244 27.69 -14.99 6.74
N SER A 245 26.83 -15.81 6.12
CA SER A 245 25.79 -15.29 5.22
C SER A 245 24.74 -14.44 5.93
N ILE A 246 24.42 -14.76 7.20
CA ILE A 246 23.51 -13.96 8.01
C ILE A 246 24.15 -12.61 8.38
N LEU A 247 25.41 -12.62 8.84
CA LEU A 247 26.13 -11.40 9.19
C LEU A 247 26.26 -10.46 7.98
N GLU A 248 26.71 -10.99 6.84
CA GLU A 248 26.87 -10.21 5.61
C GLU A 248 25.54 -9.66 5.09
N ALA A 249 24.47 -10.48 5.11
CA ALA A 249 23.13 -10.02 4.74
C ALA A 249 22.63 -8.87 5.63
N LEU A 250 22.92 -8.89 6.93
CA LEU A 250 22.56 -7.80 7.86
C LEU A 250 23.35 -6.52 7.59
N ILE A 251 24.63 -6.64 7.25
CA ILE A 251 25.46 -5.50 6.86
C ILE A 251 24.89 -4.85 5.59
N GLU A 252 24.58 -5.64 4.56
CA GLU A 252 23.98 -5.13 3.34
C GLU A 252 22.59 -4.54 3.56
N TYR A 253 21.77 -5.20 4.38
CA TYR A 253 20.46 -4.68 4.77
C TYR A 253 20.60 -3.30 5.42
N LYS A 254 21.55 -3.15 6.36
CA LYS A 254 21.86 -1.88 7.02
C LYS A 254 22.28 -0.83 6.01
N GLU A 255 23.25 -1.12 5.14
CA GLU A 255 23.75 -0.18 4.14
C GLU A 255 22.65 0.34 3.22
N VAL A 256 21.71 -0.52 2.82
CA VAL A 256 20.66 -0.13 1.88
C VAL A 256 19.50 0.59 2.56
N LEU A 257 19.03 0.10 3.72
CA LEU A 257 17.76 0.53 4.33
C LEU A 257 17.92 1.41 5.57
N THR A 258 19.03 1.34 6.30
CA THR A 258 19.20 1.99 7.61
C THR A 258 20.25 3.08 7.58
N ASP A 259 21.42 2.79 7.00
CA ASP A 259 22.49 3.76 6.73
C ASP A 259 22.28 4.44 5.38
N ALA A 260 21.03 4.49 4.91
CA ALA A 260 20.69 5.39 3.82
C ALA A 260 21.20 6.77 4.22
N PRO A 261 22.16 7.36 3.48
CA PRO A 261 22.60 8.70 3.83
C PRO A 261 21.35 9.55 3.91
N GLN A 262 21.23 10.38 4.97
CA GLN A 262 20.23 11.45 5.04
C GLN A 262 20.48 12.36 3.82
N SER A 263 19.97 11.89 2.70
CA SER A 263 20.17 12.42 1.37
C SER A 263 19.04 13.35 1.00
N ILE A 264 18.06 13.43 1.90
CA ILE A 264 17.02 14.44 1.96
C ILE A 264 17.37 15.34 3.13
N SER A 265 17.55 16.64 2.85
CA SER A 265 17.87 17.61 3.88
C SER A 265 16.61 18.16 4.54
N SER A 266 16.76 18.74 5.74
CA SER A 266 15.65 19.42 6.42
C SER A 266 15.12 20.58 5.59
N GLU A 267 16.00 21.31 4.89
CA GLU A 267 15.61 22.41 4.00
C GLU A 267 14.69 21.94 2.87
N GLN A 268 14.97 20.78 2.27
CA GLN A 268 14.09 20.21 1.23
C GLN A 268 12.70 19.89 1.77
N ILE A 269 12.59 19.35 2.99
CA ILE A 269 11.28 19.05 3.58
C ILE A 269 10.54 20.31 3.99
N VAL A 270 11.25 21.32 4.52
CA VAL A 270 10.65 22.63 4.82
C VAL A 270 10.10 23.27 3.55
N GLU A 271 10.87 23.29 2.46
CA GLU A 271 10.44 23.81 1.16
C GLU A 271 9.21 23.06 0.64
N LEU A 272 9.22 21.71 0.68
CA LEU A 272 8.08 20.88 0.29
C LEU A 272 6.81 21.28 1.06
N LEU A 273 6.90 21.37 2.38
CA LEU A 273 5.75 21.68 3.22
C LEU A 273 5.23 23.09 2.94
N GLU A 274 6.09 24.09 2.78
CA GLU A 274 5.68 25.47 2.50
C GLU A 274 5.01 25.62 1.13
N ARG A 275 5.58 24.98 0.10
CA ARG A 275 4.98 24.93 -1.24
C ARG A 275 3.62 24.25 -1.20
N TYR A 276 3.51 23.14 -0.46
CA TYR A 276 2.26 22.41 -0.34
C TYR A 276 1.20 23.21 0.41
N GLU A 277 1.52 23.84 1.55
CA GLU A 277 0.60 24.71 2.30
C GLU A 277 0.03 25.84 1.44
N LEU A 278 0.87 26.43 0.58
CA LEU A 278 0.46 27.46 -0.37
C LEU A 278 -0.50 26.92 -1.43
N GLU A 279 -0.18 25.76 -2.00
CA GLU A 279 -0.98 25.10 -3.04
C GLU A 279 -2.37 24.71 -2.54
N ILE A 280 -2.47 24.14 -1.33
CA ILE A 280 -3.75 23.73 -0.74
C ILE A 280 -4.44 24.84 0.08
N GLN A 281 -3.84 26.03 0.14
CA GLN A 281 -4.32 27.19 0.91
C GLN A 281 -4.64 26.86 2.38
N GLN A 282 -3.81 26.03 3.01
CA GLN A 282 -4.02 25.54 4.37
C GLN A 282 -2.70 25.46 5.11
N THR A 283 -2.64 26.07 6.30
CA THR A 283 -1.48 26.02 7.19
C THR A 283 -1.60 24.89 8.20
N PHE A 284 -0.51 24.15 8.43
CA PHE A 284 -0.44 23.08 9.42
C PHE A 284 -0.16 23.62 10.83
N GLN A 285 -0.49 22.82 11.85
CA GLN A 285 -0.23 23.17 13.25
C GLN A 285 1.27 23.17 13.54
N VAL A 286 1.77 24.30 14.08
CA VAL A 286 3.20 24.51 14.41
C VAL A 286 3.73 23.43 15.34
N GLU A 287 2.91 22.97 16.29
CA GLU A 287 3.27 22.01 17.34
C GLU A 287 3.72 20.64 16.80
N LYS A 288 3.26 20.24 15.60
CA LYS A 288 3.60 18.95 14.99
C LYS A 288 4.64 19.05 13.87
N ARG A 289 5.05 20.27 13.51
CA ARG A 289 5.86 20.52 12.30
C ARG A 289 7.24 19.85 12.37
N GLN A 290 7.92 19.88 13.52
CA GLN A 290 9.25 19.25 13.64
C GLN A 290 9.17 17.73 13.51
N LEU A 291 8.22 17.09 14.19
CA LEU A 291 8.00 15.64 14.09
C LEU A 291 7.67 15.23 12.65
N MET A 292 6.87 16.02 11.94
CA MET A 292 6.59 15.80 10.52
C MET A 292 7.87 15.87 9.68
N ILE A 293 8.70 16.89 9.90
CA ILE A 293 9.95 17.07 9.16
C ILE A 293 10.84 15.84 9.35
N ASP A 294 11.12 15.46 10.60
CA ASP A 294 11.99 14.34 10.92
C ASP A 294 11.48 13.03 10.29
N THR A 295 10.16 12.79 10.39
CA THR A 295 9.53 11.58 9.85
C THR A 295 9.59 11.54 8.31
N LEU A 296 9.38 12.68 7.64
CA LEU A 296 9.47 12.76 6.18
C LEU A 296 10.91 12.60 5.68
N ILE A 297 11.91 13.14 6.40
CA ILE A 297 13.33 12.91 6.08
C ILE A 297 13.63 11.42 6.05
N ASP A 298 13.20 10.69 7.08
CA ASP A 298 13.44 9.25 7.19
C ASP A 298 12.72 8.48 6.08
N ILE A 299 11.42 8.72 5.88
CA ILE A 299 10.63 8.04 4.83
C ILE A 299 11.22 8.29 3.45
N PHE A 300 11.50 9.55 3.08
CA PHE A 300 12.00 9.87 1.76
C PHE A 300 13.46 9.45 1.56
N SER A 301 14.29 9.41 2.62
CA SER A 301 15.64 8.87 2.52
C SER A 301 15.61 7.37 2.20
N VAL A 302 14.71 6.61 2.84
CA VAL A 302 14.50 5.18 2.53
C VAL A 302 14.04 5.00 1.08
N VAL A 303 13.03 5.77 0.63
CA VAL A 303 12.53 5.66 -0.76
C VAL A 303 13.57 6.10 -1.80
N LYS A 304 14.33 7.15 -1.53
CA LYS A 304 15.42 7.59 -2.39
C LYS A 304 16.48 6.52 -2.54
N ASN A 305 16.82 5.83 -1.46
CA ASN A 305 17.73 4.70 -1.54
C ASN A 305 17.14 3.50 -2.27
N LEU A 306 15.88 3.15 -1.97
CA LEU A 306 15.16 2.09 -2.68
C LEU A 306 15.15 2.34 -4.19
N SER A 307 14.97 3.59 -4.62
CA SER A 307 14.89 3.97 -6.03
C SER A 307 16.16 3.69 -6.84
N LYS A 308 17.31 3.62 -6.17
CA LYS A 308 18.57 3.22 -6.81
C LYS A 308 18.55 1.75 -7.23
N TYR A 309 17.87 0.90 -6.45
CA TYR A 309 17.87 -0.55 -6.64
C TYR A 309 16.57 -1.06 -7.29
N TYR A 310 15.48 -0.32 -7.19
CA TYR A 310 14.20 -0.73 -7.75
C TYR A 310 13.50 0.44 -8.47
N PRO A 311 14.02 0.95 -9.59
CA PRO A 311 13.46 2.09 -10.33
C PRO A 311 12.20 1.73 -11.13
N PHE A 312 11.29 0.94 -10.53
CA PHE A 312 10.08 0.43 -11.16
C PHE A 312 8.84 0.82 -10.38
N ASP A 313 7.73 0.94 -11.09
CA ASP A 313 6.44 1.21 -10.49
C ASP A 313 6.04 0.11 -9.48
N THR A 314 5.85 0.54 -8.23
CA THR A 314 5.40 -0.29 -7.10
C THR A 314 3.87 -0.34 -6.97
N LYS A 315 3.11 0.25 -7.90
CA LYS A 315 1.65 0.17 -7.87
C LYS A 315 1.14 -1.26 -7.93
N GLY A 316 0.24 -1.58 -6.99
CA GLY A 316 -0.34 -2.91 -6.79
C GLY A 316 0.67 -3.94 -6.27
N SER A 317 1.76 -3.50 -5.64
CA SER A 317 2.77 -4.41 -5.07
C SER A 317 2.35 -5.03 -3.75
N SER A 318 1.59 -4.29 -2.95
CA SER A 318 0.99 -4.77 -1.71
C SER A 318 -0.52 -4.57 -1.80
N ILE A 319 -1.27 -5.63 -1.54
CA ILE A 319 -2.73 -5.56 -1.48
C ILE A 319 -3.14 -4.63 -0.32
N THR A 320 -2.47 -4.73 0.84
CA THR A 320 -2.75 -3.88 2.00
C THR A 320 -2.53 -2.40 1.70
N MET A 321 -1.40 -2.00 1.11
CA MET A 321 -1.14 -0.59 0.77
C MET A 321 -2.13 -0.05 -0.27
N ARG A 322 -2.40 -0.85 -1.30
CA ARG A 322 -3.35 -0.49 -2.36
C ARG A 322 -4.76 -0.33 -1.80
N ASP A 323 -5.22 -1.30 -1.01
CA ASP A 323 -6.56 -1.27 -0.42
C ASP A 323 -6.71 -0.12 0.56
N PHE A 324 -5.69 0.12 1.40
CA PHE A 324 -5.64 1.28 2.29
C PHE A 324 -5.82 2.60 1.51
N MET A 325 -5.10 2.79 0.42
CA MET A 325 -5.27 3.98 -0.43
C MET A 325 -6.65 4.04 -1.10
N ASN A 326 -7.19 2.91 -1.56
CA ASN A 326 -8.50 2.85 -2.19
C ASN A 326 -9.65 3.12 -1.21
N GLU A 327 -9.54 2.68 0.04
CA GLU A 327 -10.51 2.98 1.10
C GLU A 327 -10.61 4.49 1.32
N TYR A 328 -9.47 5.19 1.42
CA TYR A 328 -9.48 6.65 1.48
C TYR A 328 -10.08 7.29 0.23
N ARG A 329 -9.77 6.76 -0.97
CA ARG A 329 -10.35 7.25 -2.23
C ARG A 329 -11.88 7.13 -2.26
N ILE A 330 -12.42 6.02 -1.76
CA ILE A 330 -13.88 5.77 -1.72
C ILE A 330 -14.56 6.70 -0.72
N ILE A 331 -13.91 6.97 0.41
CA ILE A 331 -14.43 7.87 1.44
C ILE A 331 -14.40 9.32 0.94
N ASN A 332 -13.26 9.77 0.43
CA ASN A 332 -13.07 11.13 -0.05
C ASN A 332 -11.91 11.20 -1.07
N VAL A 333 -12.25 11.38 -2.35
CA VAL A 333 -11.26 11.45 -3.44
C VAL A 333 -10.29 12.63 -3.30
N ASP A 334 -10.71 13.73 -2.66
CA ASP A 334 -9.88 14.92 -2.45
C ASP A 334 -8.63 14.62 -1.62
N VAL A 335 -8.71 13.67 -0.69
CA VAL A 335 -7.56 13.25 0.11
C VAL A 335 -6.46 12.70 -0.80
N ILE A 336 -6.86 11.90 -1.80
CA ILE A 336 -5.93 11.32 -2.77
C ILE A 336 -5.43 12.39 -3.74
N ASN A 337 -6.28 13.31 -4.18
CA ASN A 337 -5.87 14.41 -5.04
C ASN A 337 -4.82 15.29 -4.35
N ARG A 338 -5.07 15.67 -3.10
CA ARG A 338 -4.12 16.43 -2.26
C ARG A 338 -2.82 15.68 -2.01
N PHE A 339 -2.89 14.38 -1.77
CA PHE A 339 -1.68 13.56 -1.68
C PHE A 339 -0.89 13.54 -3.00
N ASN A 340 -1.57 13.46 -4.15
CA ASN A 340 -0.90 13.51 -5.46
C ASN A 340 -0.20 14.84 -5.68
N THR A 341 -0.86 15.95 -5.32
CA THR A 341 -0.25 17.29 -5.34
C THR A 341 0.98 17.35 -4.45
N PHE A 342 0.87 16.87 -3.21
CA PHE A 342 2.02 16.77 -2.29
C PHE A 342 3.18 15.97 -2.90
N LEU A 343 2.87 14.84 -3.53
CA LEU A 343 3.86 13.93 -4.12
C LEU A 343 4.53 14.51 -5.38
N GLN A 344 3.78 15.28 -6.17
CA GLN A 344 4.31 16.02 -7.32
C GLN A 344 5.30 17.10 -6.86
N ILE A 345 4.93 17.90 -5.85
CA ILE A 345 5.83 18.90 -5.26
C ILE A 345 7.08 18.22 -4.69
N ALA A 346 6.91 17.10 -3.97
CA ALA A 346 8.04 16.35 -3.42
C ALA A 346 8.96 15.81 -4.52
N THR A 347 8.39 15.33 -5.63
CA THR A 347 9.15 14.85 -6.80
C THR A 347 10.03 15.94 -7.37
N GLU A 348 9.50 17.16 -7.50
CA GLU A 348 10.24 18.33 -7.99
C GLU A 348 11.35 18.76 -7.03
N VAL A 349 11.05 18.89 -5.73
CA VAL A 349 12.02 19.33 -4.71
C VAL A 349 13.17 18.33 -4.52
N MET A 350 12.88 17.04 -4.67
CA MET A 350 13.86 15.97 -4.43
C MET A 350 14.59 15.50 -5.68
N GLY A 351 14.10 15.86 -6.88
CA GLY A 351 14.64 15.38 -8.15
C GLY A 351 14.50 13.86 -8.33
N LEU A 352 13.43 13.27 -7.80
CA LEU A 352 13.17 11.83 -7.81
C LEU A 352 11.71 11.58 -8.14
N ASP A 353 11.42 10.70 -9.10
CA ASP A 353 10.04 10.32 -9.43
C ASP A 353 9.41 9.48 -8.30
N LEU A 354 8.78 10.17 -7.36
CA LEU A 354 8.13 9.55 -6.21
C LEU A 354 6.76 8.96 -6.56
N MET A 355 6.20 9.28 -7.74
CA MET A 355 4.93 8.72 -8.19
C MET A 355 5.02 7.20 -8.40
N LEU A 356 6.21 6.66 -8.70
CA LEU A 356 6.47 5.23 -8.76
C LEU A 356 6.23 4.51 -7.41
N TYR A 357 6.19 5.25 -6.31
CA TYR A 357 6.06 4.76 -4.93
C TYR A 357 4.78 5.21 -4.24
N GLN A 358 3.80 5.70 -5.01
CA GLN A 358 2.61 6.38 -4.52
C GLN A 358 1.86 5.62 -3.40
N GLU A 359 1.48 4.36 -3.62
CA GLU A 359 0.71 3.57 -2.62
C GLU A 359 1.52 3.34 -1.33
N MET A 360 2.82 3.07 -1.48
CA MET A 360 3.73 2.84 -0.36
C MET A 360 3.95 4.10 0.47
N LEU A 361 4.20 5.23 -0.19
CA LEU A 361 4.38 6.54 0.45
C LEU A 361 3.10 7.01 1.12
N PHE A 362 1.94 6.84 0.49
CA PHE A 362 0.65 7.19 1.10
C PHE A 362 0.47 6.43 2.41
N TYR A 363 0.63 5.10 2.35
CA TYR A 363 0.50 4.24 3.52
C TYR A 363 1.49 4.63 4.63
N TRP A 364 2.79 4.74 4.33
CA TRP A 364 3.82 5.08 5.34
C TRP A 364 3.64 6.46 5.94
N ILE A 365 3.27 7.48 5.16
CA ILE A 365 3.05 8.83 5.68
C ILE A 365 1.82 8.85 6.59
N VAL A 366 0.70 8.26 6.16
CA VAL A 366 -0.55 8.31 6.93
C VAL A 366 -0.44 7.55 8.26
N ILE A 367 0.22 6.40 8.31
CA ILE A 367 0.37 5.66 9.57
C ILE A 367 1.36 6.31 10.56
N SER A 368 2.35 7.05 10.04
CA SER A 368 3.44 7.61 10.84
C SER A 368 3.12 9.02 11.32
N ILE A 369 2.59 9.85 10.42
CA ILE A 369 2.27 11.25 10.66
C ILE A 369 0.77 11.38 10.93
N GLY A 370 -0.06 10.81 10.07
CA GLY A 370 -1.52 10.97 10.09
C GLY A 370 -2.05 11.42 8.73
N ASP A 371 -3.36 11.26 8.53
CA ASP A 371 -4.06 11.71 7.32
C ASP A 371 -4.33 13.23 7.28
N TYR A 372 -4.15 13.94 8.40
CA TYR A 372 -4.41 15.38 8.50
C TYR A 372 -3.59 16.27 7.55
N LEU A 373 -2.48 15.77 6.98
CA LEU A 373 -1.75 16.46 5.90
C LEU A 373 -2.60 16.60 4.62
N PHE A 374 -3.49 15.64 4.40
CA PHE A 374 -4.20 15.47 3.14
C PHE A 374 -5.70 15.70 3.29
N VAL A 375 -6.23 15.57 4.51
CA VAL A 375 -7.64 15.84 4.82
C VAL A 375 -7.98 17.31 4.53
N PRO A 376 -8.98 17.58 3.67
CA PRO A 376 -9.42 18.95 3.40
C PRO A 376 -10.05 19.58 4.63
N ARG A 377 -9.61 20.80 4.93
CA ARG A 377 -10.26 21.65 5.93
C ARG A 377 -11.46 22.36 5.31
N LYS A 378 -12.64 22.23 5.92
CA LYS A 378 -13.90 22.82 5.42
C LYS A 378 -14.56 23.66 6.50
N ARG A 379 -15.02 24.86 6.14
CA ARG A 379 -15.84 25.73 7.01
C ARG A 379 -17.29 25.36 6.88
N ILE A 380 -17.93 25.05 8.01
CA ILE A 380 -19.29 24.51 8.03
C ILE A 380 -20.14 25.40 8.93
N LEU A 381 -21.27 25.87 8.40
CA LEU A 381 -22.29 26.54 9.21
C LEU A 381 -23.33 25.50 9.64
N PHE A 382 -23.52 25.37 10.94
CA PHE A 382 -24.56 24.52 11.48
C PHE A 382 -25.69 25.36 12.08
N ILE A 383 -26.87 25.25 11.48
CA ILE A 383 -28.09 25.98 11.84
C ILE A 383 -29.11 25.04 12.48
N SER A 384 -29.67 25.48 13.61
CA SER A 384 -30.73 24.74 14.29
C SER A 384 -31.88 25.62 14.72
N ARG A 385 -33.09 25.06 14.69
CA ARG A 385 -34.30 25.62 15.31
C ARG A 385 -34.22 25.72 16.83
N TYR A 386 -33.32 24.94 17.43
CA TYR A 386 -33.13 24.88 18.87
C TYR A 386 -32.11 25.92 19.37
N ASN A 387 -31.91 25.98 20.69
CA ASN A 387 -31.01 26.95 21.32
C ASN A 387 -29.52 26.53 21.20
N GLU A 388 -28.61 27.42 21.59
CA GLU A 388 -27.15 27.19 21.54
C GLU A 388 -26.73 25.89 22.24
N LYS A 389 -27.39 25.51 23.35
CA LYS A 389 -27.10 24.24 24.05
C LYS A 389 -27.35 22.98 23.21
N HIS A 390 -28.35 23.00 22.34
CA HIS A 390 -28.61 21.89 21.41
C HIS A 390 -27.53 21.84 20.32
N LEU A 391 -27.12 23.01 19.82
CA LEU A 391 -26.05 23.10 18.82
C LEU A 391 -24.71 22.59 19.37
N ASP A 392 -24.34 22.98 20.59
CA ASP A 392 -23.12 22.51 21.27
C ASP A 392 -23.15 20.98 21.48
N PHE A 393 -24.32 20.44 21.84
CA PHE A 393 -24.50 18.99 22.02
C PHE A 393 -24.29 18.22 20.71
N CYS A 394 -24.87 18.70 19.61
CA CYS A 394 -24.76 18.04 18.30
C CYS A 394 -23.43 18.30 17.58
N GLN A 395 -22.65 19.30 18.01
CA GLN A 395 -21.37 19.64 17.38
C GLN A 395 -20.39 18.46 17.42
N GLN A 396 -20.24 17.77 18.55
CA GLN A 396 -19.28 16.66 18.70
C GLN A 396 -19.61 15.48 17.78
N ASP A 397 -20.91 15.15 17.67
CA ASP A 397 -21.38 14.08 16.77
C ASP A 397 -21.11 14.45 15.31
N LEU A 398 -21.36 15.71 14.95
CA LEU A 398 -21.11 16.23 13.61
C LEU A 398 -19.61 16.22 13.27
N GLU A 399 -18.75 16.67 14.19
CA GLU A 399 -17.29 16.61 14.04
C GLU A 399 -16.82 15.17 13.83
N THR A 400 -17.36 14.23 14.61
CA THR A 400 -17.03 12.80 14.50
C THR A 400 -17.42 12.26 13.13
N VAL A 401 -18.64 12.54 12.67
CA VAL A 401 -19.11 12.13 11.33
C VAL A 401 -18.23 12.70 10.22
N LEU A 402 -17.90 13.98 10.27
CA LEU A 402 -17.08 14.64 9.25
C LEU A 402 -15.65 14.10 9.22
N ARG A 403 -15.07 13.80 10.39
CA ARG A 403 -13.76 13.17 10.49
C ARG A 403 -13.75 11.75 9.93
N ILE A 404 -14.82 10.97 10.12
CA ILE A 404 -15.00 9.66 9.46
C ILE A 404 -15.01 9.83 7.94
N MET A 405 -15.65 10.90 7.45
CA MET A 405 -15.68 11.29 6.03
C MET A 405 -14.39 11.96 5.54
N LYS A 406 -13.33 11.98 6.36
CA LYS A 406 -12.03 12.60 6.02
C LYS A 406 -12.17 14.06 5.64
N ILE A 407 -12.85 14.82 6.49
CA ILE A 407 -12.97 16.28 6.43
C ILE A 407 -12.58 16.81 7.80
N GLU A 408 -11.73 17.84 7.83
CA GLU A 408 -11.40 18.56 9.06
C GLU A 408 -12.32 19.78 9.17
N PRO A 409 -13.32 19.77 10.06
CA PRO A 409 -14.32 20.81 10.06
C PRO A 409 -13.91 22.02 10.91
N VAL A 410 -14.31 23.20 10.45
CA VAL A 410 -14.36 24.43 11.24
C VAL A 410 -15.82 24.81 11.34
N ILE A 411 -16.45 24.50 12.48
CA ILE A 411 -17.89 24.61 12.65
C ILE A 411 -18.25 25.93 13.32
N ASP A 412 -19.05 26.74 12.61
CA ASP A 412 -19.74 27.89 13.19
C ASP A 412 -21.18 27.46 13.55
N LEU A 413 -21.57 27.71 14.79
CA LEU A 413 -22.92 27.39 15.29
C LEU A 413 -23.83 28.62 15.21
N MET A 414 -25.04 28.46 14.67
CA MET A 414 -26.00 29.56 14.55
C MET A 414 -27.44 29.12 14.83
N PRO A 415 -28.11 29.66 15.87
CA PRO A 415 -29.55 29.50 16.02
C PRO A 415 -30.29 30.14 14.84
N ILE A 416 -31.34 29.48 14.32
CA ILE A 416 -32.10 29.97 13.15
C ILE A 416 -32.62 31.41 13.32
N LYS A 417 -32.90 31.83 14.55
CA LYS A 417 -33.38 33.19 14.86
C LYS A 417 -32.34 34.28 14.55
N ARG A 418 -31.06 33.91 14.45
CA ARG A 418 -29.96 34.81 14.05
C ARG A 418 -29.64 34.72 12.57
N PHE A 419 -30.18 33.73 11.87
CA PHE A 419 -30.02 33.60 10.44
C PHE A 419 -30.90 34.63 9.72
N ASN A 420 -30.30 35.45 8.88
CA ASN A 420 -30.96 36.50 8.11
C ASN A 420 -30.29 36.69 6.74
N THR A 421 -30.86 37.55 5.90
CA THR A 421 -30.35 37.83 4.54
C THR A 421 -28.94 38.42 4.50
N ASP A 422 -28.44 38.98 5.61
CA ASP A 422 -27.08 39.55 5.71
C ASP A 422 -26.03 38.50 6.13
N THR A 423 -26.46 37.26 6.39
CA THR A 423 -25.55 36.18 6.74
C THR A 423 -24.69 35.85 5.52
N LYS A 424 -23.38 36.09 5.62
CA LYS A 424 -22.41 35.80 4.55
C LYS A 424 -22.25 34.29 4.38
N ILE A 425 -23.12 33.67 3.60
CA ILE A 425 -23.15 32.23 3.33
C ILE A 425 -21.96 31.75 2.49
N ASP A 426 -21.46 32.59 1.58
CA ASP A 426 -20.36 32.28 0.65
C ASP A 426 -19.03 31.94 1.34
N ARG A 427 -18.91 32.21 2.66
CA ARG A 427 -17.70 31.91 3.44
C ARG A 427 -17.64 30.45 3.91
N TYR A 428 -18.71 29.69 3.72
CA TYR A 428 -18.85 28.30 4.16
C TYR A 428 -18.82 27.36 2.96
N ASP A 429 -18.09 26.27 3.10
CA ASP A 429 -18.08 25.19 2.13
C ASP A 429 -19.37 24.37 2.17
N LEU A 430 -20.03 24.35 3.34
CA LEU A 430 -21.22 23.55 3.62
C LEU A 430 -22.12 24.24 4.65
N ILE A 431 -23.43 24.24 4.40
CA ILE A 431 -24.42 24.68 5.38
C ILE A 431 -25.31 23.50 5.73
N LEU A 432 -25.34 23.15 7.01
CA LEU A 432 -26.23 22.12 7.53
C LEU A 432 -27.34 22.77 8.32
N SER A 433 -28.59 22.44 8.00
CA SER A 433 -29.74 23.02 8.69
C SER A 433 -30.83 22.01 8.99
N ASP A 434 -31.36 22.04 10.21
CA ASP A 434 -32.58 21.32 10.57
C ASP A 434 -33.87 22.11 10.26
N ALA A 435 -33.73 23.33 9.72
CA ALA A 435 -34.79 24.26 9.34
C ALA A 435 -34.66 24.66 7.88
N THR A 436 -35.77 24.88 7.19
CA THR A 436 -35.77 25.48 5.86
C THR A 436 -35.21 26.90 5.92
N LEU A 437 -34.24 27.22 5.05
CA LEU A 437 -33.66 28.56 4.93
C LEU A 437 -34.26 29.21 3.69
N ASN A 438 -34.60 30.49 3.77
CA ASN A 438 -35.06 31.27 2.61
C ASN A 438 -33.85 31.75 1.80
N ILE A 439 -33.14 30.80 1.19
CA ILE A 439 -31.99 31.05 0.31
C ILE A 439 -32.36 30.49 -1.06
N GLU A 440 -32.06 31.22 -2.14
CA GLU A 440 -32.21 30.70 -3.50
C GLU A 440 -31.28 29.49 -3.69
N ASP A 441 -31.82 28.46 -4.36
CA ASP A 441 -31.32 27.09 -4.48
C ASP A 441 -29.78 26.99 -4.59
N ASP A 442 -29.11 26.84 -3.44
CA ASP A 442 -27.67 26.64 -3.37
C ASP A 442 -27.38 25.18 -3.07
N SER A 443 -26.69 24.53 -4.01
CA SER A 443 -26.18 23.16 -3.93
C SER A 443 -25.36 22.85 -2.66
N ASN A 444 -24.97 23.87 -1.91
CA ASN A 444 -24.18 23.78 -0.68
C ASN A 444 -25.01 23.63 0.61
N ILE A 445 -26.35 23.57 0.52
CA ILE A 445 -27.23 23.48 1.70
C ILE A 445 -27.80 22.06 1.85
N ILE A 446 -27.54 21.43 2.99
CA ILE A 446 -28.13 20.15 3.37
C ILE A 446 -29.21 20.37 4.42
N TYR A 447 -30.45 20.09 4.04
CA TYR A 447 -31.59 20.05 4.94
C TYR A 447 -31.78 18.65 5.50
N LYS A 448 -31.36 18.41 6.75
CA LYS A 448 -31.58 17.11 7.42
C LYS A 448 -31.90 17.30 8.91
N PRO A 449 -32.95 16.65 9.45
CA PRO A 449 -33.17 16.61 10.89
C PRO A 449 -32.04 15.81 11.55
N PHE A 450 -31.38 16.41 12.55
CA PHE A 450 -30.18 15.86 13.19
C PHE A 450 -30.41 14.68 14.13
N SER A 451 -31.66 14.21 14.26
CA SER A 451 -31.99 13.02 15.04
C SER A 451 -31.56 11.71 14.37
N ASN A 452 -30.99 11.75 13.16
CA ASN A 452 -30.55 10.57 12.42
C ASN A 452 -29.21 10.81 11.72
N SER A 453 -28.12 10.38 12.37
CA SER A 453 -26.74 10.50 11.87
C SER A 453 -26.52 9.86 10.51
N ILE A 454 -27.25 8.79 10.15
CA ILE A 454 -27.17 8.13 8.85
C ILE A 454 -27.64 9.07 7.73
N LEU A 455 -28.71 9.82 7.96
CA LEU A 455 -29.24 10.76 6.95
C LEU A 455 -28.35 11.99 6.77
N ILE A 456 -27.61 12.38 7.81
CA ILE A 456 -26.58 13.42 7.74
C ILE A 456 -25.42 12.91 6.87
N VAL A 457 -24.87 11.72 7.16
CA VAL A 457 -23.80 11.10 6.37
C VAL A 457 -24.21 10.98 4.91
N GLU A 458 -25.42 10.49 4.61
CA GLU A 458 -25.93 10.37 3.25
C GLU A 458 -26.04 11.73 2.54
N GLY A 459 -26.51 12.76 3.25
CA GLY A 459 -26.61 14.12 2.72
C GLY A 459 -25.24 14.71 2.37
N ILE A 460 -24.27 14.57 3.28
CA ILE A 460 -22.90 15.07 3.08
C ILE A 460 -22.21 14.30 1.95
N MET A 461 -22.37 12.97 1.90
CA MET A 461 -21.81 12.15 0.82
C MET A 461 -22.37 12.56 -0.55
N LYS A 462 -23.65 12.91 -0.63
CA LYS A 462 -24.25 13.40 -1.88
C LYS A 462 -23.70 14.76 -2.27
N SER A 463 -23.67 15.73 -1.36
CA SER A 463 -23.24 17.11 -1.68
C SER A 463 -21.75 17.22 -2.03
N ILE A 464 -20.91 16.40 -1.40
CA ILE A 464 -19.45 16.43 -1.63
C ILE A 464 -19.10 15.75 -2.95
N ASN A 465 -19.70 14.59 -3.25
CA ASN A 465 -19.40 13.87 -4.49
C ASN A 465 -20.04 14.49 -5.74
N THR A 466 -21.14 15.24 -5.64
CA THR A 466 -21.77 15.88 -6.83
C THR A 466 -20.98 17.05 -7.41
N LYS A 467 -19.99 17.59 -6.68
CA LYS A 467 -19.12 18.65 -7.20
C LYS A 467 -18.02 18.13 -8.14
N ASP A 468 -17.77 16.83 -8.18
CA ASP A 468 -16.68 16.23 -8.97
C ASP A 468 -17.15 15.65 -10.32
N ASP A 469 -18.47 15.55 -10.56
CA ASP A 469 -19.08 15.09 -11.82
C ASP A 469 -19.56 16.26 -12.72
N GLN A 470 -19.27 17.51 -12.34
CA GLN A 470 -19.48 18.74 -13.14
C GLN A 470 -18.13 19.37 -13.49
#